data_AF-A0A8C0TZ19-F1
#
_entry.id   AF-A0A8C0TZ19-F1
#
_cell.length_a   1.000
_cell.length_b   1.000
_cell.length_c   1.000
_cell.angle_alpha   90.00
_cell.angle_beta   90.00
_cell.angle_gamma   90.00
#
_symmetry.space_group_name_H-M   'P 1'
#
loop_
_entity.id
_entity.type
_entity.pdbx_description
1 polymer ?
#
loop_
_entity_poly.entity_id
_entity_poly.type
_entity_poly.pdbx_seq_one_letter_code
_entity_poly.pdbx_strand_id
1 'polypeptide(L)'
;MKLCKQVLTCPKGSDSSFTLLSAHVHIPSSNKDIVIQLSFCLFSPQIFDYLVLRISDTHKRVKQKALDVLAEIIGILENALSPVIVHLVEGITKNLNSKDPGVHSAAVKALEESISHLDKVSLMKEFGHRWSQLSGQALLDVTERITVLVEWVYPRSPEVVQRYALPVLWSFLGNKALPVRSANVRTVVTKLASALYKVMGTKLRKCAASQPPHVRQNLSNILGW
;
A
#
# COMPACT_ATOMS: atom_id res chain seq x y z
N MET A 1 -21.49 3.47 9.49
CA MET A 1 -21.52 2.68 8.24
C MET A 1 -21.29 1.22 8.64
N LYS A 2 -22.18 0.29 8.25
CA LYS A 2 -22.03 -1.14 8.55
C LYS A 2 -22.11 -1.87 7.21
N LEU A 3 -20.97 -2.35 6.72
CA LEU A 3 -20.94 -3.27 5.59
C LEU A 3 -21.14 -4.68 6.15
N CYS A 4 -22.23 -5.34 5.77
CA CYS A 4 -22.52 -6.71 6.18
C CYS A 4 -22.28 -7.65 5.02
N LYS A 5 -21.43 -8.67 5.23
CA LYS A 5 -21.30 -9.80 4.32
C LYS A 5 -22.53 -10.70 4.51
N GLN A 6 -23.53 -10.59 3.64
CA GLN A 6 -24.59 -11.58 3.54
C GLN A 6 -24.23 -12.57 2.43
N VAL A 7 -24.17 -13.86 2.76
CA VAL A 7 -24.04 -14.93 1.77
C VAL A 7 -25.44 -15.23 1.26
N LEU A 8 -25.79 -14.72 0.08
CA LEU A 8 -27.03 -15.11 -0.59
C LEU A 8 -26.74 -16.34 -1.46
N THR A 9 -27.40 -17.46 -1.15
CA THR A 9 -27.37 -18.67 -1.98
C THR A 9 -28.26 -18.49 -3.20
N CYS A 10 -27.74 -18.79 -4.39
CA CYS A 10 -28.49 -18.71 -5.65
C CYS A 10 -29.77 -19.57 -5.61
N PRO A 11 -30.91 -19.10 -6.17
CA PRO A 11 -32.03 -19.97 -6.44
C PRO A 11 -31.59 -21.05 -7.44
N LYS A 12 -31.94 -22.31 -7.14
CA LYS A 12 -31.49 -23.53 -7.84
C LYS A 12 -31.58 -23.37 -9.36
N GLY A 13 -30.45 -23.48 -10.05
CA GLY A 13 -30.40 -23.48 -11.52
C GLY A 13 -29.10 -23.03 -12.19
N SER A 14 -28.11 -22.54 -11.46
CA SER A 14 -26.77 -22.26 -12.01
C SER A 14 -25.69 -22.90 -11.14
N ASP A 15 -24.86 -23.77 -11.72
CA ASP A 15 -23.76 -24.52 -11.04
C ASP A 15 -22.59 -23.65 -10.56
N SER A 16 -22.80 -22.34 -10.47
CA SER A 16 -21.82 -21.37 -10.01
C SER A 16 -22.31 -20.75 -8.72
N SER A 17 -21.68 -21.12 -7.61
CA SER A 17 -21.87 -20.51 -6.30
C SER A 17 -21.41 -19.05 -6.33
N PHE A 18 -22.27 -18.11 -6.73
CA PHE A 18 -21.95 -16.68 -6.68
C PHE A 18 -22.24 -16.12 -5.28
N THR A 19 -21.21 -15.62 -4.60
CA THR A 19 -21.42 -14.88 -3.35
C THR A 19 -21.84 -13.45 -3.69
N LEU A 20 -23.13 -13.14 -3.61
CA LEU A 20 -23.62 -11.76 -3.74
C LEU A 20 -23.39 -11.00 -2.44
N LEU A 21 -22.40 -10.11 -2.42
CA LEU A 21 -22.08 -9.28 -1.27
C LEU A 21 -22.75 -7.90 -1.44
N SER A 22 -23.91 -7.70 -0.81
CA SER A 22 -24.60 -6.39 -0.82
C SER A 22 -23.97 -5.45 0.22
N ALA A 23 -23.36 -4.38 -0.26
CA ALA A 23 -22.79 -3.33 0.57
C ALA A 23 -23.51 -2.00 0.26
N HIS A 24 -24.01 -1.32 1.30
CA HIS A 24 -24.56 0.02 1.22
C HIS A 24 -23.50 1.02 1.68
N VAL A 25 -22.90 1.72 0.74
CA VAL A 25 -21.90 2.76 1.05
C VAL A 25 -22.60 4.11 1.01
N HIS A 26 -22.49 4.88 2.11
CA HIS A 26 -22.97 6.24 2.21
C HIS A 26 -21.78 7.21 2.21
N ILE A 27 -21.66 8.01 1.14
CA ILE A 27 -20.64 9.06 1.02
C ILE A 27 -21.39 10.40 1.07
N PRO A 28 -21.27 11.18 2.17
CA PRO A 28 -21.93 12.48 2.27
C PRO A 28 -21.30 13.44 1.25
N SER A 29 -22.09 13.83 0.26
CA SER A 29 -21.82 14.96 -0.64
C SER A 29 -22.73 16.12 -0.22
N SER A 30 -22.26 17.36 -0.39
CA SER A 30 -22.90 18.61 0.08
C SER A 30 -24.36 18.84 -0.33
N ASN A 31 -25.03 17.93 -1.05
CA ASN A 31 -26.48 17.98 -1.17
C ASN A 31 -27.21 16.68 -1.58
N LYS A 32 -26.58 15.48 -1.60
CA LYS A 32 -27.28 14.21 -1.87
C LYS A 32 -26.54 13.03 -1.21
N ASP A 33 -27.27 12.25 -0.44
CA ASP A 33 -26.84 10.95 0.08
C ASP A 33 -26.77 9.96 -1.09
N ILE A 34 -25.57 9.55 -1.48
CA ILE A 34 -25.39 8.54 -2.53
C ILE A 34 -25.27 7.19 -1.84
N VAL A 35 -26.26 6.33 -2.06
CA VAL A 35 -26.27 4.93 -1.63
C VAL A 35 -25.74 4.08 -2.77
N ILE A 36 -24.53 3.55 -2.64
CA ILE A 36 -23.98 2.58 -3.62
C ILE A 36 -24.49 1.19 -3.20
N GLN A 37 -25.30 0.55 -4.05
CA GLN A 37 -25.68 -0.86 -3.93
C GLN A 37 -24.69 -1.71 -4.72
N LEU A 38 -23.79 -2.40 -4.02
CA LEU A 38 -22.84 -3.33 -4.64
C LEU A 38 -23.54 -4.68 -4.87
N SER A 39 -23.88 -5.03 -6.10
CA SER A 39 -24.31 -6.38 -6.48
C SER A 39 -23.18 -7.05 -7.25
N PHE A 40 -22.64 -8.14 -6.70
CA PHE A 40 -21.32 -8.69 -7.06
C PHE A 40 -21.21 -9.38 -8.43
N CYS A 41 -22.21 -9.29 -9.31
CA CYS A 41 -22.08 -9.80 -10.68
C CYS A 41 -21.28 -8.87 -11.61
N LEU A 42 -21.02 -7.62 -11.21
CA LEU A 42 -20.21 -6.66 -11.95
C LEU A 42 -19.51 -5.74 -10.95
N PHE A 43 -18.26 -6.01 -10.56
CA PHE A 43 -17.38 -4.92 -10.12
C PHE A 43 -17.12 -4.05 -11.35
N SER A 44 -18.08 -3.18 -11.66
CA SER A 44 -18.03 -2.32 -12.83
C SER A 44 -16.88 -1.32 -12.63
N PRO A 45 -16.01 -1.11 -13.63
CA PRO A 45 -15.01 -0.04 -13.62
C PRO A 45 -15.59 1.31 -13.14
N GLN A 46 -16.87 1.57 -13.45
CA GLN A 46 -17.60 2.78 -13.06
C GLN A 46 -17.63 3.06 -11.55
N ILE A 47 -17.75 2.01 -10.72
CA ILE A 47 -17.78 2.19 -9.25
C ILE A 47 -16.40 2.57 -8.74
N PHE A 48 -15.37 1.92 -9.30
CA PHE A 48 -14.00 2.22 -8.96
C PHE A 48 -13.60 3.62 -9.46
N ASP A 49 -14.00 4.00 -10.68
CA ASP A 49 -13.81 5.34 -11.23
C ASP A 49 -14.47 6.40 -10.34
N TYR A 50 -15.69 6.15 -9.86
CA TYR A 50 -16.37 7.03 -8.92
C TYR A 50 -15.59 7.17 -7.60
N LEU A 51 -15.06 6.07 -7.07
CA LEU A 51 -14.26 6.09 -5.85
C LEU A 51 -12.94 6.85 -6.07
N VAL A 52 -12.27 6.65 -7.21
CA VAL A 52 -11.05 7.37 -7.62
C VAL A 52 -11.28 8.87 -7.72
N LEU A 53 -12.45 9.29 -8.22
CA LEU A 53 -12.85 10.70 -8.23
C LEU A 53 -12.99 11.25 -6.80
N ARG A 54 -13.58 10.48 -5.88
CA ARG A 54 -13.83 10.93 -4.50
C ARG A 54 -12.59 10.93 -3.60
N ILE A 55 -11.64 10.01 -3.79
CA ILE A 55 -10.34 10.08 -3.10
C ILE A 55 -9.47 11.25 -3.60
N SER A 56 -9.80 11.81 -4.76
CA SER A 56 -9.13 12.98 -5.34
C SER A 56 -9.91 14.28 -5.10
N ASP A 57 -10.98 14.24 -4.31
CA ASP A 57 -11.88 15.38 -4.09
C ASP A 57 -11.15 16.56 -3.43
N THR A 58 -11.55 17.79 -3.77
CA THR A 58 -11.00 19.01 -3.17
C THR A 58 -11.43 19.17 -1.72
N HIS A 59 -12.60 18.63 -1.35
CA HIS A 59 -13.13 18.71 0.00
C HIS A 59 -12.58 17.58 0.88
N LYS A 60 -11.79 17.95 1.88
CA LYS A 60 -11.09 17.02 2.78
C LYS A 60 -11.97 15.98 3.47
N ARG A 61 -13.20 16.33 3.87
CA ARG A 61 -14.13 15.37 4.50
C ARG A 61 -14.63 14.31 3.52
N VAL A 62 -14.82 14.68 2.25
CA VAL A 62 -15.25 13.75 1.20
C VAL A 62 -14.11 12.78 0.91
N LYS A 63 -12.90 13.32 0.72
CA LYS A 63 -11.67 12.55 0.52
C LYS A 63 -11.39 11.57 1.67
N GLN A 64 -11.44 12.03 2.92
CA GLN A 64 -11.27 11.18 4.09
C GLN A 64 -12.30 10.04 4.08
N LYS A 65 -13.59 10.37 3.90
CA LYS A 65 -14.64 9.36 3.90
C LYS A 65 -14.49 8.36 2.75
N ALA A 66 -14.06 8.82 1.58
CA ALA A 66 -13.78 7.94 0.44
C ALA A 66 -12.61 6.97 0.72
N LEU A 67 -11.56 7.44 1.40
CA LEU A 67 -10.44 6.59 1.83
C LEU A 67 -10.87 5.57 2.90
N ASP A 68 -11.70 5.95 3.86
CA ASP A 68 -12.26 5.02 4.84
C ASP A 68 -13.11 3.93 4.18
N VAL A 69 -13.96 4.32 3.23
CA VAL A 69 -14.75 3.40 2.42
C VAL A 69 -13.84 2.46 1.62
N LEU A 70 -12.78 3.00 1.00
CA LEU A 70 -11.82 2.19 0.25
C LEU A 70 -11.15 1.13 1.15
N ALA A 71 -10.77 1.49 2.37
CA ALA A 71 -10.22 0.57 3.35
C ALA A 71 -11.17 -0.60 3.64
N GLU A 72 -12.46 -0.30 3.84
CA GLU A 72 -13.48 -1.36 4.04
C GLU A 72 -13.71 -2.21 2.79
N ILE A 73 -13.74 -1.62 1.60
CA ILE A 73 -13.86 -2.35 0.32
C ILE A 73 -12.68 -3.32 0.16
N ILE A 74 -11.46 -2.90 0.50
CA ILE A 74 -10.27 -3.75 0.45
C ILE A 74 -10.44 -5.00 1.32
N GLY A 75 -10.87 -4.83 2.57
CA GLY A 75 -11.08 -5.96 3.48
C GLY A 75 -12.21 -6.91 3.06
N ILE A 76 -13.16 -6.43 2.24
CA ILE A 76 -14.29 -7.25 1.77
C ILE A 76 -13.98 -7.96 0.46
N LEU A 77 -13.38 -7.26 -0.51
CA LEU A 77 -13.16 -7.76 -1.86
C LEU A 77 -11.82 -8.49 -1.98
N GLU A 78 -10.85 -8.15 -1.14
CA GLU A 78 -9.51 -8.77 -1.09
C GLU A 78 -8.89 -8.91 -2.49
N ASN A 79 -8.50 -10.13 -2.87
CA ASN A 79 -7.85 -10.42 -4.15
C ASN A 79 -8.73 -10.15 -5.38
N ALA A 80 -10.05 -9.97 -5.23
CA ALA A 80 -10.91 -9.55 -6.34
C ALA A 80 -10.54 -8.14 -6.86
N LEU A 81 -9.80 -7.34 -6.08
CA LEU A 81 -9.28 -6.03 -6.48
C LEU A 81 -8.00 -6.09 -7.32
N SER A 82 -7.46 -7.28 -7.60
CA SER A 82 -6.21 -7.44 -8.36
C SER A 82 -6.19 -6.65 -9.70
N PRO A 83 -7.27 -6.61 -10.52
CA PRO A 83 -7.29 -5.84 -11.76
C PRO A 83 -7.16 -4.32 -11.58
N VAL A 84 -7.49 -3.79 -10.40
CA VAL A 84 -7.49 -2.34 -10.11
C VAL A 84 -6.43 -1.94 -9.09
N ILE A 85 -5.54 -2.85 -8.69
CA ILE A 85 -4.54 -2.64 -7.64
C ILE A 85 -3.62 -1.43 -7.93
N VAL A 86 -3.25 -1.24 -9.19
CA VAL A 86 -2.38 -0.13 -9.65
C VAL A 86 -3.01 1.22 -9.31
N HIS A 87 -4.29 1.39 -9.66
CA HIS A 87 -5.03 2.63 -9.43
C HIS A 87 -5.36 2.83 -7.95
N LEU A 88 -5.61 1.73 -7.23
CA LEU A 88 -5.88 1.75 -5.80
C LEU A 88 -4.66 2.25 -5.02
N VAL A 89 -3.49 1.67 -5.29
CA VAL A 89 -2.23 2.08 -4.66
C VAL A 89 -1.89 3.52 -5.03
N GLU A 90 -2.10 3.92 -6.29
CA GLU A 90 -1.91 5.32 -6.71
C GLU A 90 -2.80 6.29 -5.93
N GLY A 91 -4.09 5.97 -5.83
CA GLY A 91 -5.07 6.80 -5.14
C GLY A 91 -4.75 6.97 -3.65
N ILE A 92 -4.33 5.90 -2.99
CA ILE A 92 -3.92 5.94 -1.58
C ILE A 92 -2.63 6.77 -1.41
N THR A 93 -1.60 6.46 -2.20
CA THR A 93 -0.27 7.10 -2.06
C THR A 93 -0.30 8.60 -2.30
N LYS A 94 -1.13 9.09 -3.21
CA LYS A 94 -1.34 10.54 -3.44
C LYS A 94 -1.86 11.28 -2.21
N ASN A 95 -2.57 10.58 -1.31
CA ASN A 95 -3.18 11.17 -0.13
C ASN A 95 -2.30 11.07 1.14
N LEU A 96 -1.20 10.33 1.10
CA LEU A 96 -0.25 10.19 2.22
C LEU A 96 0.53 11.48 2.53
N ASN A 97 0.57 12.45 1.62
CA ASN A 97 1.17 13.76 1.88
C ASN A 97 0.13 14.84 2.23
N SER A 98 -1.12 14.44 2.50
CA SER A 98 -2.14 15.38 2.95
C SER A 98 -1.73 16.07 4.25
N LYS A 99 -1.87 17.40 4.29
CA LYS A 99 -1.70 18.19 5.52
C LYS A 99 -2.85 18.02 6.50
N ASP A 100 -4.00 17.53 6.02
CA ASP A 100 -5.13 17.21 6.88
C ASP A 100 -4.90 15.84 7.55
N PRO A 101 -4.83 15.78 8.89
CA PRO A 101 -4.48 14.55 9.61
C PRO A 101 -5.56 13.47 9.48
N GLY A 102 -6.83 13.85 9.29
CA GLY A 102 -7.92 12.89 9.07
C GLY A 102 -7.78 12.17 7.74
N VAL A 103 -7.48 12.93 6.67
CA VAL A 103 -7.17 12.37 5.36
C VAL A 103 -5.93 11.49 5.39
N HIS A 104 -4.84 11.95 6.02
CA HIS A 104 -3.60 11.18 6.14
C HIS A 104 -3.84 9.85 6.87
N SER A 105 -4.51 9.89 8.03
CA SER A 105 -4.85 8.71 8.81
C SER A 105 -5.73 7.71 8.01
N ALA A 106 -6.73 8.21 7.27
CA ALA A 106 -7.55 7.35 6.42
C ALA A 106 -6.74 6.72 5.26
N ALA A 107 -5.78 7.44 4.68
CA ALA A 107 -4.90 6.89 3.66
C ALA A 107 -3.95 5.81 4.24
N VAL A 108 -3.37 6.06 5.42
CA VAL A 108 -2.55 5.11 6.17
C VAL A 108 -3.34 3.84 6.49
N LYS A 109 -4.60 3.97 6.93
CA LYS A 109 -5.49 2.84 7.18
C LYS A 109 -5.78 2.05 5.90
N ALA A 110 -6.14 2.70 4.80
CA ALA A 110 -6.35 2.02 3.53
C ALA A 110 -5.08 1.29 3.03
N LEU A 111 -3.91 1.85 3.31
CA LEU A 111 -2.62 1.24 3.00
C LEU A 111 -2.34 -0.01 3.87
N GLU A 112 -2.73 0.01 5.13
CA GLU A 112 -2.65 -1.15 6.04
C GLU A 112 -3.60 -2.27 5.62
N GLU A 113 -4.86 -1.94 5.30
CA GLU A 113 -5.84 -2.90 4.77
C GLU A 113 -5.34 -3.53 3.46
N SER A 114 -4.70 -2.74 2.60
CA SER A 114 -4.07 -3.24 1.37
C SER A 114 -3.07 -4.34 1.70
N ILE A 115 -2.14 -4.09 2.64
CA ILE A 115 -1.15 -5.10 3.03
C ILE A 115 -1.81 -6.31 3.66
N SER A 116 -2.85 -6.15 4.46
CA SER A 116 -3.51 -7.29 5.10
C SER A 116 -4.16 -8.22 4.08
N HIS A 117 -4.89 -7.66 3.11
CA HIS A 117 -5.82 -8.44 2.27
C HIS A 117 -5.36 -8.71 0.83
N LEU A 118 -4.49 -7.87 0.26
CA LEU A 118 -4.11 -8.00 -1.16
C LEU A 118 -2.86 -8.88 -1.35
N ASP A 119 -2.63 -9.32 -2.60
CA ASP A 119 -1.43 -10.08 -2.95
C ASP A 119 -0.14 -9.29 -2.69
N LYS A 120 0.71 -9.86 -1.83
CA LYS A 120 1.91 -9.22 -1.31
C LYS A 120 2.96 -8.95 -2.40
N VAL A 121 3.05 -9.84 -3.40
CA VAL A 121 3.99 -9.71 -4.51
C VAL A 121 3.59 -8.53 -5.39
N SER A 122 2.30 -8.42 -5.71
CA SER A 122 1.75 -7.32 -6.50
C SER A 122 1.92 -5.99 -5.79
N LEU A 123 1.63 -5.91 -4.49
CA LEU A 123 1.87 -4.70 -3.70
C LEU A 123 3.34 -4.27 -3.67
N MET A 124 4.27 -5.22 -3.49
CA MET A 124 5.70 -4.93 -3.51
C MET A 124 6.13 -4.30 -4.84
N LYS A 125 5.63 -4.84 -5.97
CA LYS A 125 5.88 -4.26 -7.29
C LYS A 125 5.32 -2.85 -7.39
N GLU A 126 4.06 -2.63 -7.01
CA GLU A 126 3.42 -1.32 -7.12
C GLU A 126 4.10 -0.25 -6.27
N PHE A 127 4.46 -0.56 -5.02
CA PHE A 127 5.25 0.37 -4.20
C PHE A 127 6.65 0.59 -4.79
N GLY A 128 7.29 -0.48 -5.25
CA GLY A 128 8.60 -0.43 -5.88
C GLY A 128 8.66 0.36 -7.20
N HIS A 129 7.54 0.47 -7.93
CA HIS A 129 7.45 1.30 -9.12
C HIS A 129 7.28 2.79 -8.81
N ARG A 130 6.69 3.12 -7.66
CA ARG A 130 6.26 4.49 -7.34
C ARG A 130 7.11 5.19 -6.30
N TRP A 131 7.89 4.47 -5.49
CA TRP A 131 8.60 5.05 -4.35
C TRP A 131 9.47 6.27 -4.72
N SER A 132 10.09 6.29 -5.92
CA SER A 132 10.94 7.40 -6.36
C SER A 132 10.17 8.69 -6.66
N GLN A 133 8.85 8.61 -6.80
CA GLN A 133 7.94 9.74 -6.98
C GLN A 133 7.45 10.29 -5.64
N LEU A 134 7.69 9.58 -4.53
CA LEU A 134 7.26 9.95 -3.20
C LEU A 134 8.32 10.81 -2.51
N SER A 135 7.87 11.66 -1.60
CA SER A 135 8.73 12.48 -0.75
C SER A 135 8.07 12.70 0.61
N GLY A 136 8.85 13.20 1.58
CA GLY A 136 8.34 13.51 2.91
C GLY A 136 7.79 12.29 3.64
N GLN A 137 6.65 12.46 4.30
CA GLN A 137 6.03 11.42 5.12
C GLN A 137 5.50 10.25 4.26
N ALA A 138 4.96 10.52 3.07
CA ALA A 138 4.47 9.46 2.18
C ALA A 138 5.56 8.45 1.80
N LEU A 139 6.79 8.91 1.56
CA LEU A 139 7.91 8.02 1.27
C LEU A 139 8.24 7.13 2.48
N LEU A 140 8.22 7.70 3.69
CA LEU A 140 8.46 6.93 4.92
C LEU A 140 7.36 5.91 5.16
N ASP A 141 6.10 6.32 5.04
CA ASP A 141 4.95 5.44 5.21
C ASP A 141 5.06 4.24 4.26
N VAL A 142 5.25 4.48 2.96
CA VAL A 142 5.42 3.40 1.96
C VAL A 142 6.66 2.55 2.24
N THR A 143 7.76 3.13 2.72
CA THR A 143 8.97 2.36 3.05
C THR A 143 8.75 1.42 4.24
N GLU A 144 7.98 1.83 5.26
CA GLU A 144 7.58 0.94 6.34
C GLU A 144 6.75 -0.24 5.82
N ARG A 145 5.89 0.01 4.84
CA ARG A 145 5.08 -1.04 4.19
C ARG A 145 5.92 -2.00 3.36
N ILE A 146 6.88 -1.48 2.58
CA ILE A 146 7.87 -2.31 1.88
C ILE A 146 8.64 -3.16 2.88
N THR A 147 9.04 -2.60 4.03
CA THR A 147 9.77 -3.33 5.08
C THR A 147 8.97 -4.54 5.58
N VAL A 148 7.68 -4.38 5.83
CA VAL A 148 6.81 -5.51 6.20
C VAL A 148 6.77 -6.54 5.06
N LEU A 149 6.54 -6.11 3.83
CA LEU A 149 6.41 -6.99 2.66
C LEU A 149 7.68 -7.78 2.35
N VAL A 150 8.88 -7.28 2.69
CA VAL A 150 10.16 -7.98 2.46
C VAL A 150 10.11 -9.40 3.04
N GLU A 151 9.62 -9.56 4.27
CA GLU A 151 9.57 -10.87 4.94
C GLU A 151 8.56 -11.83 4.29
N TRP A 152 7.43 -11.30 3.80
CA TRP A 152 6.39 -12.11 3.15
C TRP A 152 6.72 -12.50 1.71
N VAL A 153 7.38 -11.59 0.98
CA VAL A 153 7.63 -11.75 -0.47
C VAL A 153 8.92 -12.52 -0.73
N TYR A 154 9.95 -12.36 0.11
CA TYR A 154 11.25 -12.98 -0.14
C TYR A 154 11.19 -14.51 -0.30
N PRO A 155 10.50 -15.28 0.56
CA PRO A 155 10.45 -16.75 0.41
C PRO A 155 9.77 -17.21 -0.88
N ARG A 156 8.80 -16.43 -1.38
CA ARG A 156 8.03 -16.77 -2.59
C ARG A 156 8.70 -16.29 -3.87
N SER A 157 9.32 -15.11 -3.82
CA SER A 157 9.86 -14.44 -5.00
C SER A 157 11.04 -13.52 -4.62
N PRO A 158 12.23 -14.11 -4.34
CA PRO A 158 13.43 -13.35 -3.95
C PRO A 158 13.82 -12.27 -4.97
N GLU A 159 13.57 -12.52 -6.25
CA GLU A 159 13.88 -11.59 -7.35
C GLU A 159 13.05 -10.30 -7.26
N VAL A 160 11.80 -10.38 -6.80
CA VAL A 160 10.94 -9.20 -6.63
C VAL A 160 11.47 -8.33 -5.49
N VAL A 161 11.89 -8.92 -4.37
CA VAL A 161 12.51 -8.14 -3.29
C VAL A 161 13.80 -7.48 -3.75
N GLN A 162 14.64 -8.20 -4.50
CA GLN A 162 15.87 -7.64 -5.05
C GLN A 162 15.60 -6.49 -6.04
N ARG A 163 14.59 -6.63 -6.90
CA ARG A 163 14.26 -5.64 -7.92
C ARG A 163 13.58 -4.40 -7.37
N TYR A 164 12.80 -4.53 -6.29
CA TYR A 164 11.90 -3.46 -5.83
C TYR A 164 12.21 -2.92 -4.43
N ALA A 165 12.72 -3.72 -3.50
CA ALA A 165 13.05 -3.25 -2.15
C ALA A 165 14.50 -2.75 -2.02
N LEU A 166 15.46 -3.42 -2.69
CA LEU A 166 16.87 -2.98 -2.63
C LEU A 166 17.09 -1.56 -3.20
N PRO A 167 16.50 -1.15 -4.34
CA PRO A 167 16.70 0.21 -4.84
C PRO A 167 16.22 1.28 -3.85
N VAL A 168 15.16 1.00 -3.09
CA VAL A 168 14.65 1.88 -2.03
C VAL A 168 15.73 2.05 -0.96
N LEU A 169 16.27 0.96 -0.44
CA LEU A 169 17.35 0.99 0.55
C LEU A 169 18.56 1.77 0.01
N TRP A 170 19.03 1.46 -1.19
CA TRP A 170 20.19 2.12 -1.79
C TRP A 170 19.98 3.61 -1.98
N SER A 171 18.79 4.04 -2.35
CA SER A 171 18.47 5.47 -2.47
C SER A 171 18.57 6.20 -1.13
N PHE A 172 18.06 5.61 -0.04
CA PHE A 172 18.20 6.17 1.29
C PHE A 172 19.67 6.27 1.71
N LEU A 173 20.45 5.21 1.48
CA LEU A 173 21.85 5.13 1.89
C LEU A 173 22.79 5.96 1.01
N GLY A 174 22.42 6.23 -0.24
CA GLY A 174 23.17 7.09 -1.15
C GLY A 174 23.15 8.57 -0.75
N ASN A 175 22.25 8.95 0.15
CA ASN A 175 22.24 10.31 0.66
C ASN A 175 23.34 10.48 1.73
N LYS A 176 24.36 11.28 1.40
CA LYS A 176 25.48 11.57 2.32
C LYS A 176 25.03 12.20 3.65
N ALA A 177 23.86 12.84 3.67
CA ALA A 177 23.30 13.44 4.88
C ALA A 177 22.54 12.44 5.77
N LEU A 178 22.53 11.14 5.45
CA LEU A 178 21.85 10.11 6.27
C LEU A 178 22.20 10.17 7.78
N PRO A 179 23.46 10.39 8.21
CA PRO A 179 23.79 10.53 9.63
C PRO A 179 23.06 11.71 10.31
N VAL A 180 22.85 12.79 9.56
CA VAL A 180 22.25 14.05 10.02
C VAL A 180 20.73 14.09 9.82
N ARG A 181 20.14 13.10 9.14
CA ARG A 181 18.68 13.04 8.93
C ARG A 181 17.91 12.91 10.24
N SER A 182 16.62 13.24 10.17
CA SER A 182 15.70 13.12 11.30
C SER A 182 15.67 11.69 11.85
N ALA A 183 15.43 11.58 13.16
CA ALA A 183 15.37 10.29 13.86
C ALA A 183 14.39 9.33 13.19
N ASN A 184 13.21 9.81 12.75
CA ASN A 184 12.21 8.99 12.06
C ASN A 184 12.76 8.36 10.78
N VAL A 185 13.46 9.13 9.93
CA VAL A 185 14.01 8.58 8.69
C VAL A 185 15.05 7.51 9.00
N ARG A 186 15.94 7.76 9.98
CA ARG A 186 16.95 6.75 10.38
C ARG A 186 16.30 5.47 10.88
N THR A 187 15.23 5.56 11.68
CA THR A 187 14.47 4.41 12.17
C THR A 187 13.89 3.59 11.02
N VAL A 188 13.22 4.23 10.06
CA VAL A 188 12.61 3.53 8.91
C VAL A 188 13.68 2.84 8.06
N VAL A 189 14.79 3.52 7.77
CA VAL A 189 15.90 2.95 6.98
C VAL A 189 16.56 1.78 7.72
N THR A 190 16.74 1.89 9.04
CA THR A 190 17.30 0.84 9.88
C THR A 190 16.42 -0.40 9.89
N LYS A 191 15.09 -0.22 10.03
CA LYS A 191 14.11 -1.32 9.94
C LYS A 191 14.17 -2.01 8.57
N LEU A 192 14.19 -1.24 7.48
CA LEU A 192 14.29 -1.81 6.13
C LEU A 192 15.58 -2.59 5.93
N ALA A 193 16.73 -2.01 6.32
CA ALA A 193 18.03 -2.67 6.22
C ALA A 193 18.06 -3.97 7.03
N SER A 194 17.51 -3.95 8.24
CA SER A 194 17.44 -5.11 9.12
C SER A 194 16.55 -6.22 8.56
N ALA A 195 15.35 -5.87 8.05
CA ALA A 195 14.45 -6.83 7.42
C ALA A 195 15.08 -7.48 6.19
N LEU A 196 15.73 -6.68 5.34
CA LEU A 196 16.46 -7.20 4.17
C LEU A 196 17.62 -8.10 4.59
N TYR A 197 18.41 -7.71 5.59
CA TYR A 197 19.51 -8.54 6.08
C TYR A 197 19.01 -9.85 6.69
N LYS A 198 17.92 -9.81 7.45
CA LYS A 198 17.29 -10.99 8.05
C LYS A 198 16.89 -12.03 7.00
N VAL A 199 16.32 -11.61 5.87
CA VAL A 199 15.87 -12.55 4.83
C VAL A 199 16.95 -12.91 3.80
N MET A 200 17.86 -11.98 3.48
CA MET A 200 18.89 -12.18 2.45
C MET A 200 20.23 -12.67 2.98
N GLY A 201 20.56 -12.37 4.24
CA GLY A 201 21.85 -12.66 4.86
C GLY A 201 23.03 -12.17 4.03
N THR A 202 23.94 -13.08 3.70
CA THR A 202 25.16 -12.80 2.94
C THR A 202 24.89 -12.29 1.52
N LYS A 203 23.72 -12.56 0.93
CA LYS A 203 23.35 -12.03 -0.39
C LYS A 203 23.22 -10.51 -0.37
N LEU A 204 22.72 -9.91 0.72
CA LEU A 204 22.68 -8.45 0.86
C LEU A 204 24.09 -7.86 0.82
N ARG A 205 25.06 -8.56 1.43
CA ARG A 205 26.47 -8.17 1.44
C ARG A 205 27.06 -8.15 0.03
N LYS A 206 26.76 -9.18 -0.76
CA LYS A 206 27.17 -9.27 -2.16
C LYS A 206 26.55 -8.14 -3.00
N CYS A 207 25.26 -7.85 -2.81
CA CYS A 207 24.60 -6.73 -3.49
C CYS A 207 25.18 -5.38 -3.06
N ALA A 208 25.57 -5.23 -1.80
CA ALA A 208 26.20 -4.01 -1.30
C ALA A 208 27.59 -3.81 -1.91
N ALA A 209 28.33 -4.88 -2.23
CA ALA A 209 29.67 -4.78 -2.79
C ALA A 209 29.71 -4.03 -4.14
N SER A 210 28.62 -4.05 -4.91
CA SER A 210 28.50 -3.31 -6.17
C SER A 210 28.05 -1.85 -5.99
N GLN A 211 27.81 -1.40 -4.76
CA GLN A 211 27.38 -0.03 -4.45
C GLN A 211 28.58 0.90 -4.18
N PRO A 212 28.42 2.22 -4.34
CA PRO A 212 29.45 3.20 -4.01
C PRO A 212 29.97 3.08 -2.56
N PRO A 213 31.24 3.44 -2.27
CA PRO A 213 31.84 3.28 -0.94
C PRO A 213 31.02 3.87 0.21
N HIS A 214 30.44 5.06 0.03
CA HIS A 214 29.63 5.72 1.06
C HIS A 214 28.32 4.98 1.38
N VAL A 215 27.67 4.36 0.37
CA VAL A 215 26.45 3.54 0.57
C VAL A 215 26.79 2.33 1.42
N ARG A 216 27.92 1.67 1.11
CA ARG A 216 28.42 0.51 1.86
C ARG A 216 28.75 0.88 3.29
N GLN A 217 29.42 2.00 3.51
CA GLN A 217 29.73 2.49 4.86
C GLN A 217 28.46 2.76 5.66
N ASN A 218 27.47 3.44 5.06
CA ASN A 218 26.20 3.70 5.73
C ASN A 218 25.45 2.42 6.09
N LEU A 219 25.47 1.40 5.20
CA LEU A 219 24.88 0.10 5.48
C LEU A 219 25.61 -0.63 6.63
N SER A 220 26.94 -0.62 6.60
CA SER A 220 27.80 -1.22 7.64
C SER A 220 27.53 -0.59 9.00
N ASN A 221 27.49 0.74 9.06
CA ASN A 221 27.18 1.49 10.28
C ASN A 221 25.81 1.13 10.89
N ILE A 222 24.80 0.86 10.05
CA ILE A 222 23.44 0.50 10.50
C ILE A 222 23.37 -0.94 11.01
N LEU A 223 24.02 -1.87 10.31
CA LEU A 223 23.91 -3.31 10.58
C LEU A 223 25.01 -3.84 11.52
N GLY A 224 26.04 -3.05 11.83
CA GLY A 224 27.08 -3.37 12.81
C GLY A 224 28.07 -4.45 12.37
N TRP A 225 28.58 -4.37 11.14
CA TRP A 225 29.47 -5.37 10.54
C TRP A 225 30.51 -4.75 9.63
#